data_AF-A0A958VNS8-F1
#
_entry.id   AF-A0A958VNS8-F1
#
_cell.length_a   1.000
_cell.length_b   1.000
_cell.length_c   1.000
_cell.angle_alpha   90.00
_cell.angle_beta   90.00
_cell.angle_gamma   90.00
#
_symmetry.space_group_name_H-M   'P 1'
#
loop_
_entity.id
_entity.type
_entity.pdbx_description
1 polymer ?
#
loop_
_entity_poly.entity_id
_entity_poly.type
_entity_poly.pdbx_seq_one_letter_code
_entity_poly.pdbx_strand_id
1 'polypeptide(L)'
;GKVFLQTDGIQQKFVIPSAAVVGTGEQPAVFVSKSGRAVLRAIDVEDRYADNVIVRSGLTAGDTLITKGFIELTEGALIQFETIKTSAK
;
A
#
# COMPACT_ATOMS: atom_id res chain seq x y z
N GLY A 1 -18.63 16.32 30.89
CA GLY A 1 -17.35 16.66 30.25
C GLY A 1 -17.60 16.92 28.78
N LYS A 2 -17.00 17.97 28.21
CA LYS A 2 -17.10 18.26 26.77
C LYS A 2 -15.99 17.51 26.05
N VAL A 3 -16.36 16.70 25.05
CA VAL A 3 -15.41 16.03 24.16
C VAL A 3 -15.14 16.98 23.00
N PHE A 4 -13.87 17.32 22.80
CA PHE A 4 -13.43 18.11 21.65
C PHE A 4 -12.84 17.14 20.62
N LEU A 5 -13.41 17.10 19.41
CA LEU A 5 -12.72 16.53 18.25
C LEU A 5 -11.79 17.62 17.70
N GLN A 6 -10.49 17.39 17.80
CA GLN A 6 -9.49 18.13 17.02
C GLN A 6 -9.28 17.38 15.71
N THR A 7 -9.81 17.95 14.63
CA THR A 7 -9.51 17.47 13.27
C THR A 7 -8.28 18.22 12.79
N ASP A 8 -7.10 17.78 13.23
CA ASP A 8 -5.81 18.30 12.78
C ASP A 8 -5.48 17.76 11.38
N GLY A 9 -5.90 18.51 10.36
CA GLY A 9 -5.49 18.34 8.96
C GLY A 9 -5.98 17.04 8.31
N ILE A 10 -6.31 17.11 7.03
CA ILE A 10 -6.58 15.90 6.24
C ILE A 10 -5.23 15.22 6.00
N GLN A 11 -4.73 14.47 6.98
CA GLN A 11 -3.62 13.55 6.79
C GLN A 11 -4.16 12.42 5.89
N GLN A 12 -3.88 12.48 4.59
CA GLN A 12 -4.29 11.44 3.65
C GLN A 12 -3.54 10.15 3.98
N LYS A 13 -4.23 9.24 4.65
CA LYS A 13 -3.76 7.90 4.95
C LYS A 13 -4.24 6.95 3.87
N PHE A 14 -3.40 6.01 3.47
CA PHE A 14 -3.78 4.97 2.52
C PHE A 14 -4.09 3.70 3.27
N VAL A 15 -5.23 3.09 2.97
CA VAL A 15 -5.55 1.75 3.46
C VAL A 15 -5.23 0.77 2.35
N ILE A 16 -4.33 -0.16 2.64
CA ILE A 16 -3.92 -1.20 1.70
C ILE A 16 -4.11 -2.58 2.33
N PRO A 17 -4.31 -3.65 1.54
CA PRO A 17 -4.32 -4.99 2.06
C PRO A 17 -2.98 -5.32 2.73
N SER A 18 -3.01 -5.98 3.90
CA SER A 18 -1.80 -6.47 4.57
C SER A 18 -1.01 -7.42 3.69
N ALA A 19 -1.72 -8.19 2.86
CA ALA A 19 -1.14 -9.07 1.86
C ALA A 19 -0.30 -8.35 0.79
N ALA A 20 -0.40 -7.02 0.62
CA ALA A 20 0.43 -6.27 -0.33
C ALA A 20 1.71 -5.71 0.30
N VAL A 21 1.85 -5.80 1.62
CA VAL A 21 3.03 -5.34 2.36
C VAL A 21 4.09 -6.43 2.30
N VAL A 22 5.28 -6.03 1.87
CA VAL A 22 6.49 -6.84 1.87
C VAL A 22 7.48 -6.32 2.91
N GLY A 23 8.46 -7.14 3.27
CA GLY A 23 9.43 -6.80 4.31
C GLY A 23 8.98 -7.21 5.71
N THR A 24 9.90 -7.10 6.66
CA THR A 24 9.66 -7.42 8.07
C THR A 24 8.98 -6.23 8.77
N GLY A 25 8.43 -6.46 9.97
CA GLY A 25 7.75 -5.41 10.74
C GLY A 25 8.60 -4.15 10.99
N GLU A 26 9.92 -4.27 10.96
CA GLU A 26 10.85 -3.14 11.13
C GLU A 26 11.10 -2.34 9.85
N GLN A 27 10.92 -2.95 8.68
CA GLN A 27 11.15 -2.32 7.38
C GLN A 27 10.01 -2.66 6.42
N PRO A 28 8.79 -2.18 6.68
CA PRO A 28 7.66 -2.42 5.80
C PRO A 28 7.84 -1.67 4.48
N ALA A 29 7.59 -2.38 3.39
CA ALA A 29 7.66 -1.85 2.04
C ALA A 29 6.50 -2.41 1.21
N VAL A 30 6.30 -1.85 0.03
CA VAL A 30 5.31 -2.32 -0.95
C VAL A 30 5.90 -2.24 -2.34
N PHE A 31 5.40 -3.07 -3.25
CA PHE A 31 5.74 -2.93 -4.66
C PHE A 31 4.74 -1.99 -5.35
N VAL A 32 5.27 -0.92 -5.94
CA VAL A 32 4.52 -0.02 -6.81
C VAL A 32 4.93 -0.26 -8.25
N SER A 33 3.98 -0.21 -9.17
CA SER A 33 4.31 -0.21 -10.58
C SER A 33 4.68 1.18 -11.06
N LYS A 34 5.85 1.28 -11.69
CA LYS A 34 6.32 2.50 -12.32
C LYS A 34 6.82 2.15 -13.73
N SER A 35 6.16 2.70 -14.74
CA SER A 35 6.54 2.52 -16.15
C SER A 35 6.68 1.04 -16.57
N GLY A 36 5.80 0.16 -16.09
CA GLY A 36 5.83 -1.28 -16.40
C GLY A 36 6.87 -2.08 -15.62
N ARG A 37 7.43 -1.53 -14.55
CA ARG A 37 8.38 -2.20 -13.65
C ARG A 37 7.90 -2.18 -12.21
N ALA A 38 8.16 -3.26 -11.49
CA ALA A 38 7.96 -3.32 -10.04
C ALA A 38 9.08 -2.57 -9.33
N VAL A 39 8.73 -1.56 -8.55
CA VAL A 39 9.66 -0.77 -7.74
C VAL A 39 9.31 -0.96 -6.28
N LEU A 40 10.30 -1.35 -5.48
CA LEU A 40 10.13 -1.47 -4.03
C LEU A 40 10.06 -0.07 -3.42
N ARG A 41 9.06 0.17 -2.60
CA ARG A 41 8.84 1.45 -1.92
C ARG A 41 8.67 1.22 -0.44
N ALA A 42 9.57 1.78 0.36
CA ALA A 42 9.41 1.82 1.82
C ALA A 42 8.15 2.63 2.17
N ILE A 43 7.39 2.13 3.14
CA ILE A 43 6.18 2.78 3.65
C ILE A 43 6.29 2.95 5.16
N ASP A 44 5.62 3.97 5.69
CA ASP A 44 5.43 4.12 7.12
C ASP A 44 4.04 3.59 7.50
N VAL A 45 4.00 2.59 8.35
CA VAL A 45 2.75 1.95 8.79
C VAL A 45 2.30 2.63 10.08
N GLU A 46 1.10 3.18 10.06
CA GLU A 46 0.49 3.75 11.26
C GLU A 46 -0.18 2.69 12.12
N ASP A 47 -0.98 1.83 11.51
CA ASP A 47 -1.76 0.81 12.20
C ASP A 47 -2.05 -0.39 11.29
N ARG A 48 -2.38 -1.53 11.88
CA ARG A 48 -2.75 -2.76 11.18
C ARG A 48 -4.01 -3.33 11.81
N TYR A 49 -5.05 -3.56 11.01
CA TYR A 49 -6.30 -4.09 11.50
C TYR A 49 -6.88 -5.12 10.52
N ALA A 50 -7.20 -6.31 11.05
CA ALA A 50 -7.66 -7.46 10.26
C ALA A 50 -6.73 -7.71 9.05
N ASP A 51 -7.27 -7.65 7.83
CA ASP A 51 -6.54 -7.88 6.59
C ASP A 51 -6.02 -6.58 5.93
N ASN A 52 -6.00 -5.47 6.68
CA ASN A 52 -5.65 -4.15 6.18
C ASN A 52 -4.55 -3.47 7.00
N VAL A 53 -3.84 -2.56 6.34
CA VAL A 53 -2.75 -1.76 6.88
C VAL A 53 -3.01 -0.29 6.54
N ILE A 54 -2.94 0.56 7.56
CA ILE A 54 -2.99 2.01 7.42
C ILE A 54 -1.57 2.51 7.20
N VAL A 55 -1.33 3.09 6.05
CA VAL A 55 -0.06 3.70 5.65
C VAL A 55 -0.13 5.19 5.94
N ARG A 56 0.79 5.65 6.78
CA ARG A 56 0.99 7.07 7.10
C ARG A 56 1.69 7.82 5.98
N SER A 57 2.73 7.21 5.39
CA SER A 57 3.55 7.85 4.35
C SER A 57 4.26 6.83 3.44
N GLY A 58 4.79 7.30 2.31
CA GLY A 58 5.52 6.48 1.33
C GLY A 58 4.75 6.15 0.05
N LEU A 59 3.43 6.33 0.08
CA LEU A 59 2.52 6.18 -1.08
C LEU A 59 1.99 7.52 -1.56
N THR A 60 1.76 7.64 -2.86
CA THR A 60 1.14 8.81 -3.49
C THR A 60 -0.17 8.41 -4.17
N ALA A 61 -1.16 9.31 -4.14
CA ALA A 61 -2.41 9.09 -4.86
C ALA A 61 -2.13 8.94 -6.36
N GLY A 62 -2.62 7.85 -6.96
CA GLY A 62 -2.33 7.48 -8.35
C GLY A 62 -1.23 6.42 -8.51
N ASP A 63 -0.49 6.08 -7.44
CA ASP A 63 0.40 4.93 -7.45
C ASP A 63 -0.41 3.64 -7.64
N THR A 64 0.07 2.75 -8.52
CA THR A 64 -0.54 1.44 -8.72
C THR A 64 0.19 0.41 -7.86
N LEU A 65 -0.48 -0.06 -6.81
CA LEU A 65 0.04 -1.06 -5.88
C LEU A 65 -0.06 -2.48 -6.48
N ILE A 66 0.99 -3.26 -6.33
CA ILE A 66 0.98 -4.68 -6.71
C ILE A 66 0.53 -5.49 -5.50
N THR A 67 -0.69 -6.03 -5.55
CA THR A 67 -1.32 -6.76 -4.44
C THR A 67 -1.25 -8.28 -4.58
N LYS A 68 -0.85 -8.78 -5.75
CA LYS A 68 -0.76 -10.22 -6.08
C LYS A 68 0.45 -10.48 -6.97
N GLY A 69 0.98 -11.70 -6.92
CA GLY A 69 2.08 -12.13 -7.78
C GLY A 69 3.44 -11.54 -7.42
N PHE A 70 3.55 -10.74 -6.34
CA PHE A 70 4.80 -10.11 -5.92
C PHE A 70 5.76 -11.04 -5.17
N ILE A 71 5.31 -12.25 -4.80
CA ILE A 71 6.14 -13.24 -4.08
C ILE A 71 7.38 -13.63 -4.90
N GLU A 72 7.23 -13.67 -6.23
CA GLU A 72 8.32 -14.01 -7.18
C GLU A 72 8.94 -12.76 -7.82
N LEU A 73 8.46 -11.55 -7.48
CA LEU A 73 8.98 -10.32 -8.06
C LEU A 73 10.24 -9.86 -7.32
N THR A 74 11.28 -9.60 -8.10
CA THR A 74 12.46 -8.88 -7.64
C THR A 74 12.33 -7.39 -7.98
N GLU A 75 13.10 -6.54 -7.31
CA GLU A 75 13.19 -5.13 -7.67
C GLU A 75 13.57 -4.97 -9.16
N GLY A 76 12.82 -4.14 -9.88
CA GLY A 76 13.04 -3.88 -11.31
C GLY A 76 12.44 -4.92 -12.25
N ALA A 77 11.75 -5.94 -11.74
CA ALA A 77 11.06 -6.93 -12.55
C ALA A 77 10.06 -6.27 -13.52
N LEU A 78 10.05 -6.76 -14.77
CA LEU A 78 9.06 -6.36 -15.75
C LEU A 78 7.71 -6.94 -15.33
N ILE A 79 6.71 -6.07 -15.25
CA ILE A 79 5.36 -6.46 -14.85
C ILE A 79 4.40 -6.10 -15.95
N GLN A 80 3.53 -7.04 -16.27
CA GLN A 80 2.41 -6.85 -17.17
C GLN A 80 1.15 -6.86 -16.34
N PHE A 81 0.39 -5.76 -16.38
CA PHE A 81 -0.82 -5.67 -15.60
C PHE A 81 -1.92 -6.51 -16.24
N GLU A 82 -2.53 -7.38 -15.44
CA GLU A 82 -3.85 -7.91 -15.74
C GLU A 82 -4.84 -7.22 -14.79
N THR A 83 -5.61 -6.27 -15.32
CA THR A 83 -6.62 -5.58 -14.52
C THR A 83 -7.76 -6.54 -14.24
N ILE A 84 -7.75 -7.14 -13.04
CA ILE A 84 -8.90 -7.89 -12.55
C ILE A 84 -9.99 -6.86 -12.19
N LYS A 85 -10.95 -6.66 -13.09
CA LYS A 85 -12.14 -5.87 -12.77
C LYS A 85 -12.96 -6.67 -11.75
N THR A 86 -12.85 -6.32 -10.48
CA THR A 86 -13.77 -6.84 -9.47
C THR A 86 -15.14 -6.22 -9.70
N SER A 87 -16.03 -6.96 -10.37
CA SER A 87 -17.47 -6.71 -10.33
C SER A 87 -17.95 -7.05 -8.93
N ALA A 88 -18.25 -6.04 -8.12
CA ALA A 88 -19.11 -6.22 -6.96
C ALA A 88 -20.51 -6.59 -7.49
N LYS A 89 -21.02 -7.76 -7.09
CA LYS A 89 -22.39 -8.20 -7.38
C LYS A 89 -23.27 -7.89 -6.19
#